data_AF-A0A2G4ITX1-F1
#
_entry.id   AF-A0A2G4ITX1-F1
#
_cell.length_a   1.000
_cell.length_b   1.000
_cell.length_c   1.000
_cell.angle_alpha   90.00
_cell.angle_beta   90.00
_cell.angle_gamma   90.00
#
_symmetry.space_group_name_H-M   'P 1'
#
loop_
_entity.id
_entity.type
_entity.pdbx_description
1 polymer ?
#
loop_
_entity_poly.entity_id
_entity_poly.type
_entity_poly.pdbx_seq_one_letter_code
_entity_poly.pdbx_strand_id
1 'polypeptide(L)'
;MDLMERTKQSQQIQESIDRAAHYLPAQGPIGVFIHHNTLHAFAEEPFEKAVIHAAKVFGTEPFLTETRYREELARGRIRSCDLESVLDADLG
;
A
#
# COMPACT_ATOMS: atom_id res chain seq x y z
N MET A 1 2.27 23.84 34.79
CA MET A 1 1.94 23.62 33.37
C MET A 1 0.52 24.08 33.14
N ASP A 2 0.36 25.02 32.23
CA ASP A 2 -0.90 25.71 31.95
C ASP A 2 -1.95 24.72 31.40
N LEU A 3 -3.22 24.87 31.79
CA LEU A 3 -4.30 23.95 31.37
C LEU A 3 -4.46 23.96 29.84
N MET A 4 -4.25 25.13 29.23
CA MET A 4 -4.30 25.35 27.79
C MET A 4 -3.17 24.58 27.05
N GLU A 5 -2.00 24.50 27.67
CA GLU A 5 -0.84 23.77 27.16
C GLU A 5 -1.08 22.25 27.17
N ARG A 6 -1.71 21.74 28.24
CA ARG A 6 -2.10 20.32 28.36
C ARG A 6 -3.17 19.92 27.33
N THR A 7 -4.17 20.76 27.10
CA THR A 7 -5.22 20.50 26.10
C THR A 7 -4.64 20.44 24.69
N LYS A 8 -3.75 21.40 24.36
CA LYS A 8 -3.05 21.42 23.07
C LYS A 8 -2.20 20.16 22.87
N GLN A 9 -1.46 19.74 23.90
CA GLN A 9 -0.67 18.51 23.85
C GLN A 9 -1.55 17.27 23.65
N SER A 10 -2.68 17.17 24.34
CA SER A 10 -3.61 16.05 24.19
C SER A 10 -4.18 15.97 22.78
N GLN A 11 -4.51 17.11 22.17
CA GLN A 11 -5.04 17.16 20.81
C GLN A 11 -4.01 16.72 19.77
N GLN A 12 -2.75 17.15 19.91
CA GLN A 12 -1.65 16.71 19.05
C GLN A 12 -1.39 15.20 19.12
N ILE A 13 -1.51 14.63 20.32
CA ILE A 13 -1.37 13.18 20.53
C ILE A 13 -2.51 12.44 19.83
N GLN A 14 -3.75 12.91 19.97
CA GLN A 14 -4.91 12.28 19.32
C GLN A 14 -4.77 12.29 17.79
N GLU A 15 -4.42 13.43 17.19
CA GLU A 15 -4.19 13.55 15.75
C GLU A 15 -3.08 12.61 15.25
N SER A 16 -2.04 12.41 16.07
CA SER A 16 -0.95 11.48 15.75
C SER A 16 -1.41 10.02 15.81
N ILE A 17 -2.23 9.67 16.80
CA ILE A 17 -2.82 8.34 16.94
C ILE A 17 -3.74 8.03 15.76
N ASP A 18 -4.63 8.94 15.40
CA ASP A 18 -5.60 8.74 14.31
C ASP A 18 -4.88 8.52 12.98
N ARG A 19 -3.82 9.30 12.71
CA ARG A 19 -2.97 9.12 11.53
C ARG A 19 -2.23 7.78 11.54
N ALA A 20 -1.72 7.33 12.68
CA ALA A 20 -1.04 6.05 12.78
C ALA A 20 -2.02 4.88 12.57
N ALA A 21 -3.22 4.98 13.15
CA ALA A 21 -4.27 3.97 13.06
C ALA A 21 -4.73 3.72 11.63
N HIS A 22 -4.73 4.74 10.77
CA HIS A 22 -5.07 4.62 9.35
C HIS A 22 -4.18 3.60 8.59
N TYR A 23 -2.94 3.42 9.02
CA TYR A 23 -2.01 2.46 8.42
C TYR A 23 -2.09 1.05 9.05
N LEU A 24 -2.84 0.89 10.15
CA LEU A 24 -2.99 -0.39 10.82
C LEU A 24 -4.17 -1.18 10.21
N PRO A 25 -4.12 -2.52 10.25
CA PRO A 25 -5.27 -3.33 9.88
C PRO A 25 -6.47 -2.99 10.79
N ALA A 26 -7.59 -2.57 10.18
CA ALA A 26 -8.80 -2.23 10.92
C ALA A 26 -9.64 -3.46 11.35
N GLN A 27 -9.20 -4.67 11.00
CA GLN A 27 -9.99 -5.89 11.20
C GLN A 27 -9.80 -6.49 12.60
N GLY A 28 -10.94 -6.68 13.29
CA GLY A 28 -11.04 -7.53 14.49
C GLY A 28 -11.03 -9.03 14.13
N PRO A 29 -11.24 -9.93 15.12
CA PRO A 29 -11.21 -11.37 14.88
C PRO A 29 -12.32 -11.79 13.90
N ILE A 30 -11.98 -12.46 12.79
CA ILE A 30 -12.93 -12.93 11.77
C ILE A 30 -12.93 -14.45 11.70
N GLY A 31 -14.12 -15.06 11.65
CA GLY A 31 -14.30 -16.50 11.48
C GLY A 31 -14.18 -17.00 10.03
N VAL A 32 -14.08 -16.10 9.05
CA VAL A 32 -13.88 -16.37 7.62
C VAL A 32 -12.81 -15.41 7.08
N PHE A 33 -11.96 -15.88 6.15
CA PHE A 33 -10.83 -15.08 5.67
C PHE A 33 -11.31 -13.97 4.71
N ILE A 34 -11.32 -12.74 5.20
CA ILE A 34 -11.44 -11.51 4.39
C ILE A 34 -10.19 -10.70 4.74
N HIS A 35 -9.23 -10.57 3.83
CA HIS A 35 -8.06 -9.74 4.07
C HIS A 35 -8.34 -8.31 3.62
N HIS A 36 -8.36 -7.33 4.53
CA HIS A 36 -8.18 -5.94 4.08
C HIS A 36 -6.74 -5.80 3.58
N ASN A 37 -6.60 -5.44 2.30
CA ASN A 37 -5.29 -5.11 1.74
C ASN A 37 -4.80 -3.82 2.42
N THR A 38 -3.63 -3.86 3.07
CA THR A 38 -3.00 -2.70 3.71
C THR A 38 -2.75 -1.54 2.76
N LEU A 39 -2.72 -1.78 1.44
CA LEU A 39 -2.70 -0.74 0.42
C LEU A 39 -3.95 0.14 0.39
N HIS A 40 -5.04 -0.25 1.05
CA HIS A 40 -6.26 0.56 1.16
C HIS A 40 -5.97 1.97 1.71
N ALA A 41 -5.00 2.10 2.63
CA ALA A 41 -4.60 3.39 3.18
C ALA A 41 -4.06 4.38 2.13
N PHE A 42 -3.69 3.87 0.94
CA PHE A 42 -3.08 4.60 -0.17
C PHE A 42 -3.94 4.59 -1.44
N ALA A 43 -5.23 4.24 -1.32
CA ALA A 43 -6.12 4.05 -2.48
C ALA A 43 -6.37 5.31 -3.31
N GLU A 44 -6.10 6.50 -2.76
CA GLU A 44 -6.20 7.79 -3.45
C GLU A 44 -5.02 8.06 -4.41
N GLU A 45 -3.95 7.27 -4.33
CA GLU A 45 -2.78 7.39 -5.19
C GLU A 45 -2.84 6.44 -6.40
N PRO A 46 -2.28 6.81 -7.57
CA PRO A 46 -2.01 5.86 -8.64
C PRO A 46 -1.24 4.65 -8.11
N PHE A 47 -1.55 3.46 -8.64
CA PHE A 47 -1.07 2.19 -8.10
C PHE A 47 0.44 2.15 -7.87
N GLU A 48 1.24 2.59 -8.83
CA GLU A 48 2.71 2.58 -8.75
C GLU A 48 3.22 3.49 -7.64
N LYS A 49 2.58 4.64 -7.42
CA LYS A 49 2.92 5.56 -6.34
C LYS A 49 2.51 4.98 -4.99
N ALA A 50 1.29 4.44 -4.92
CA ALA A 50 0.73 3.83 -3.71
C ALA A 50 1.63 2.71 -3.17
N VAL A 51 2.08 1.78 -4.01
CA VAL A 51 2.93 0.66 -3.56
C VAL A 51 4.31 1.12 -3.11
N ILE A 52 4.92 2.11 -3.78
CA ILE A 52 6.21 2.68 -3.37
C ILE A 52 6.08 3.42 -2.03
N HIS A 53 4.99 4.17 -1.84
CA HIS A 53 4.71 4.86 -0.58
C HIS A 53 4.51 3.83 0.54
N ALA A 54 3.65 2.84 0.33
CA ALA A 54 3.41 1.76 1.28
C ALA A 54 4.71 1.01 1.65
N ALA A 55 5.57 0.72 0.68
CA ALA A 55 6.87 0.09 0.90
C ALA A 55 7.77 0.89 1.87
N LYS A 56 7.80 2.23 1.74
CA LYS A 56 8.53 3.10 2.66
C LYS A 56 7.96 3.08 4.08
N VAL A 57 6.64 2.99 4.20
CA VAL A 57 5.93 2.98 5.50
C VAL A 57 6.09 1.62 6.18
N PHE A 58 5.94 0.53 5.45
CA PHE A 58 5.89 -0.83 5.98
C PHE A 58 7.22 -1.60 5.91
N GLY A 59 8.24 -1.06 5.25
CA GLY A 59 9.54 -1.72 5.10
C GLY A 59 9.48 -2.96 4.20
N THR A 60 8.72 -2.89 3.11
CA THR A 60 8.50 -4.01 2.17
C THR A 60 9.05 -3.70 0.78
N GLU A 61 9.12 -4.72 -0.08
CA GLU A 61 9.43 -4.53 -1.50
C GLU A 61 8.14 -4.27 -2.30
N PRO A 62 8.03 -3.17 -3.06
CA PRO A 62 6.80 -2.80 -3.77
C PRO A 62 6.57 -3.61 -5.06
N PHE A 63 7.65 -4.14 -5.65
CA PHE A 63 7.64 -4.86 -6.92
C PHE A 63 8.48 -6.13 -6.83
N LEU A 64 8.28 -7.04 -7.78
CA LEU A 64 9.16 -8.19 -7.94
C LEU A 64 10.53 -7.72 -8.46
N THR A 65 11.57 -8.52 -8.21
CA THR A 65 12.85 -8.31 -8.89
C THR A 65 12.72 -8.59 -10.38
N GLU A 66 13.61 -8.02 -11.19
CA GLU A 66 13.61 -8.26 -12.64
C GLU A 66 13.70 -9.76 -12.97
N THR A 67 14.57 -10.49 -12.28
CA THR A 67 14.69 -11.95 -12.44
C THR A 67 13.36 -12.66 -12.18
N ARG A 68 12.63 -12.27 -11.12
CA ARG A 68 11.31 -12.84 -10.83
C ARG A 68 10.30 -12.50 -11.91
N TYR A 69 10.25 -11.27 -12.42
CA TYR A 69 9.37 -10.94 -13.55
C TYR A 69 9.66 -11.83 -14.77
N ARG A 70 10.93 -12.07 -15.10
CA ARG A 70 11.32 -12.95 -16.22
C ARG A 70 10.92 -14.40 -16.00
N GLU A 71 11.04 -14.92 -14.78
CA GLU A 71 10.59 -16.27 -14.44
C GLU A 71 9.06 -16.42 -14.53
N GLU A 72 8.32 -15.43 -14.04
CA GLU A 72 6.87 -15.37 -14.09
C GLU A 72 6.34 -15.33 -15.54
N LEU A 73 7.05 -14.63 -16.42
CA LEU A 73 6.82 -14.65 -17.87
C LEU A 73 7.12 -16.02 -18.48
N ALA A 74 8.30 -16.60 -18.19
CA ALA A 74 8.70 -17.89 -18.74
C ALA A 74 7.75 -19.04 -18.36
N ARG A 75 7.16 -18.99 -17.16
CA ARG A 75 6.18 -19.99 -16.70
C ARG A 75 4.73 -19.67 -17.09
N GLY A 76 4.50 -18.60 -17.85
CA GLY A 76 3.18 -18.22 -18.38
C GLY A 76 2.21 -17.62 -17.36
N ARG A 77 2.70 -17.19 -16.19
CA ARG A 77 1.86 -16.40 -15.25
C ARG A 77 1.66 -15.00 -15.80
N ILE A 78 2.72 -14.38 -16.31
CA ILE A 78 2.65 -13.20 -17.16
C ILE A 78 2.62 -13.72 -18.59
N ARG A 79 1.65 -13.31 -19.41
CA ARG A 79 1.53 -13.77 -20.80
C ARG A 79 2.06 -12.71 -21.74
N SER A 80 2.73 -13.12 -22.82
CA SER A 80 3.27 -12.20 -23.82
C SER A 80 2.20 -11.29 -24.42
N CYS A 81 0.99 -11.81 -24.66
CA CYS A 81 -0.14 -11.02 -25.17
C CYS A 81 -0.57 -9.89 -24.21
N ASP A 82 -0.43 -10.08 -22.89
CA ASP A 82 -0.75 -9.04 -21.93
C ASP A 82 0.31 -7.92 -21.98
N LEU A 83 1.58 -8.27 -22.20
CA LEU A 83 2.66 -7.29 -22.37
C LEU A 83 2.48 -6.50 -23.68
N GLU A 84 2.22 -7.20 -24.79
CA GLU A 84 1.94 -6.59 -26.09
C GLU A 84 0.78 -5.61 -26.00
N SER A 85 -0.33 -6.01 -25.35
CA SER A 85 -1.49 -5.14 -25.18
C SER A 85 -1.19 -3.85 -24.43
N VAL A 86 -0.32 -3.87 -23.42
CA VAL A 86 0.05 -2.66 -22.67
C VAL A 86 1.02 -1.79 -23.46
N LEU A 87 2.02 -2.42 -24.11
CA LEU A 87 2.98 -1.69 -24.95
C LEU A 87 2.30 -0.98 -26.13
N ASP A 88 1.33 -1.62 -26.77
CA ASP A 88 0.55 -1.02 -27.84
C ASP A 88 -0.29 0.18 -27.33
N ALA A 89 -0.79 0.13 -26.10
CA ALA A 89 -1.55 1.23 -25.49
C ALA A 89 -0.67 2.43 -25.12
N ASP A 90 0.57 2.18 -24.69
CA ASP A 90 1.49 3.22 -24.21
C ASP A 90 2.37 3.83 -25.31
N LEU A 91 2.65 3.07 -26.38
CA LEU A 91 3.59 3.44 -27.45
C LEU A 91 2.94 3.58 -28.84
N GLY A 92 1.69 3.14 -29.01
CA GLY A 92 0.87 3.32 -30.22
C GLY A 92 0.11 4.64 -30.26
#